data_AF-A0A356IIM8-F1
#
_entry.id   AF-A0A356IIM8-F1
#
_cell.length_a   1.000
_cell.length_b   1.000
_cell.length_c   1.000
_cell.angle_alpha   90.00
_cell.angle_beta   90.00
_cell.angle_gamma   90.00
#
_symmetry.space_group_name_H-M   'P 1'
#
loop_
_entity.id
_entity.type
_entity.pdbx_description
1 polymer ?
#
loop_
_entity_poly.entity_id
_entity_poly.type
_entity_poly.pdbx_seq_one_letter_code
_entity_poly.pdbx_strand_id
1 'polypeptide(L)'
;MKKQSGSVLLISLVMLLILTVVGIASISGVSMTEKMTNSQRDYDIAFEMAEAALVQGERWLDDYDGGWDHSHLGCSSGSPCWTTNCTGGLCFRGSYPSASNSMCEVDSSGTPVWQSASIWASGAATYSVSIAAVEKPKYLIEFMCYSPRDPTSYTEPPDYTSWVRIYRVTALGYGTHPETRVMLQSTYRVD
;
A
#
# COMPACT_ATOMS: atom_id res chain seq x y z
N MET A 1 57.77 -23.12 -58.61
CA MET A 1 57.21 -23.31 -57.25
C MET A 1 56.46 -22.04 -56.87
N LYS A 2 55.11 -22.09 -56.78
CA LYS A 2 54.29 -20.90 -56.46
C LYS A 2 54.37 -20.63 -54.95
N LYS A 3 54.85 -19.44 -54.54
CA LYS A 3 54.79 -18.97 -53.16
C LYS A 3 53.34 -18.61 -52.83
N GLN A 4 52.74 -19.31 -51.87
CA GLN A 4 51.45 -18.95 -51.30
C GLN A 4 51.67 -17.78 -50.34
N SER A 5 51.11 -16.62 -50.68
CA SER A 5 51.07 -15.44 -49.79
C SER A 5 49.92 -15.63 -48.82
N GLY A 6 50.23 -16.01 -47.58
CA GLY A 6 49.26 -16.32 -46.54
C GLY A 6 48.47 -15.10 -46.08
N SER A 7 47.25 -14.93 -46.59
CA SER A 7 46.26 -13.94 -46.12
C SER A 7 45.34 -14.48 -45.01
N VAL A 8 45.56 -15.73 -44.57
CA VAL A 8 44.72 -16.44 -43.59
C VAL A 8 44.59 -15.68 -42.27
N LEU A 9 45.67 -15.07 -41.79
CA LEU A 9 45.66 -14.30 -40.53
C LEU A 9 44.66 -13.12 -40.61
N LEU A 10 44.69 -12.36 -41.71
CA LEU A 10 43.80 -11.22 -41.92
C LEU A 10 42.33 -11.66 -41.98
N ILE A 11 42.05 -12.74 -42.71
CA ILE A 11 40.68 -13.28 -42.82
C ILE A 11 40.20 -13.79 -41.47
N SER A 12 41.05 -14.48 -40.70
CA SER A 12 40.70 -14.93 -39.34
C SER A 12 40.44 -13.77 -38.39
N LEU A 13 41.21 -12.69 -38.48
CA LEU A 13 41.03 -11.50 -37.64
C LEU A 13 39.71 -10.78 -37.96
N VAL A 14 39.39 -10.63 -39.25
CA VAL A 14 38.13 -10.01 -39.68
C VAL A 14 36.93 -10.87 -39.26
N MET A 15 37.00 -12.19 -39.44
CA MET A 15 35.95 -13.09 -38.97
C MET A 15 35.78 -13.05 -37.44
N LEU A 16 36.89 -13.05 -36.69
CA LEU A 16 36.86 -12.91 -35.23
C LEU A 16 36.21 -11.59 -34.81
N LEU A 17 36.60 -10.48 -35.45
CA LEU A 17 36.03 -9.15 -35.20
C LEU A 17 34.51 -9.15 -35.43
N ILE A 18 34.04 -9.67 -36.56
CA ILE A 18 32.60 -9.75 -36.87
C ILE A 18 31.86 -10.55 -35.80
N LEU A 19 32.39 -11.72 -35.42
CA LEU A 19 31.78 -12.55 -34.38
C LEU A 19 31.72 -11.84 -33.03
N THR A 20 32.75 -11.07 -32.66
CA THR A 20 32.76 -10.31 -31.40
C THR A 20 31.71 -9.19 -31.39
N VAL A 21 31.55 -8.45 -32.49
CA VAL A 21 30.56 -7.37 -32.59
C VAL A 21 29.13 -7.93 -32.48
N VAL A 22 28.85 -9.04 -33.16
CA VAL A 22 27.56 -9.73 -33.06
C VAL A 22 27.32 -10.24 -31.64
N GLY A 23 28.35 -10.81 -30.99
CA GLY A 23 28.26 -11.27 -29.61
C GLY A 23 27.93 -10.16 -28.61
N ILE A 24 28.56 -8.99 -28.72
CA ILE A 24 28.30 -7.85 -27.84
C ILE A 24 26.87 -7.31 -28.02
N ALA A 25 26.40 -7.22 -29.27
CA ALA A 25 25.04 -6.78 -29.56
C ALA A 25 23.95 -7.72 -28.99
N SER A 26 24.23 -9.02 -28.89
CA SER A 26 23.31 -9.96 -28.22
C SER A 26 23.29 -9.80 -26.70
N ILE A 27 24.43 -9.50 -26.06
CA ILE A 27 24.53 -9.33 -24.60
C ILE A 27 23.79 -8.06 -24.12
N SER A 28 23.85 -6.96 -24.90
CA SER A 28 23.20 -5.70 -24.53
C SER A 28 21.67 -5.81 -24.46
N GLY A 29 21.05 -6.63 -25.32
CA GLY A 29 19.61 -6.92 -25.26
C GLY A 29 19.20 -7.67 -24.00
N VAL A 30 19.96 -8.71 -23.63
CA VAL A 30 19.70 -9.52 -22.42
C VAL A 30 19.76 -8.69 -21.14
N SER A 31 20.73 -7.76 -21.04
CA SER A 31 20.88 -6.90 -19.87
C SER A 31 19.67 -5.97 -19.64
N MET A 32 19.05 -5.48 -20.72
CA MET A 32 17.86 -4.63 -20.60
C MET A 32 16.64 -5.44 -20.13
N THR A 33 16.43 -6.63 -20.71
CA THR A 33 15.32 -7.50 -20.30
C THR A 33 15.48 -7.96 -18.85
N GLU A 34 16.72 -8.26 -18.41
CA GLU A 34 17.00 -8.63 -17.03
C GLU A 34 16.61 -7.52 -16.04
N LYS A 35 16.99 -6.27 -16.31
CA LYS A 35 16.60 -5.13 -15.47
C LYS A 35 15.10 -4.93 -15.39
N MET A 36 14.40 -5.06 -16.52
CA MET A 36 12.94 -4.97 -16.56
C MET A 36 12.28 -6.10 -15.76
N THR A 37 12.75 -7.34 -15.92
CA THR A 37 12.25 -8.49 -15.16
C THR A 37 12.50 -8.33 -13.66
N ASN A 38 13.67 -7.83 -13.26
CA ASN A 38 13.97 -7.57 -11.85
C ASN A 38 13.08 -6.46 -11.27
N SER A 39 12.88 -5.37 -12.01
CA SER A 39 11.98 -4.29 -11.58
C SER A 39 10.53 -4.76 -11.48
N GLN A 40 10.05 -5.58 -12.42
CA GLN A 40 8.70 -6.12 -12.39
C GLN A 40 8.51 -7.04 -11.17
N ARG A 41 9.47 -7.96 -10.95
CA ARG A 41 9.43 -8.86 -9.79
C ARG A 41 9.42 -8.08 -8.47
N ASP A 42 10.21 -7.01 -8.37
CA ASP A 42 10.25 -6.18 -7.18
C ASP A 42 8.92 -5.47 -6.92
N TYR A 43 8.26 -5.00 -7.98
CA TYR A 43 6.93 -4.41 -7.92
C TYR A 43 5.86 -5.43 -7.50
N ASP A 44 5.91 -6.64 -8.05
CA ASP A 44 4.97 -7.72 -7.70
C ASP A 44 5.08 -8.07 -6.21
N ILE A 45 6.30 -8.17 -5.67
CA ILE A 45 6.53 -8.35 -4.23
C ILE A 45 5.93 -7.17 -3.43
N ALA A 46 6.19 -5.93 -3.84
CA ALA A 46 5.64 -4.76 -3.15
C ALA A 46 4.10 -4.76 -3.14
N PHE A 47 3.47 -5.23 -4.23
CA PHE A 47 2.02 -5.37 -4.35
C PHE A 47 1.47 -6.44 -3.41
N GLU A 48 2.05 -7.65 -3.41
CA GLU A 48 1.66 -8.74 -2.49
C GLU A 48 1.79 -8.30 -1.02
N MET A 49 2.85 -7.55 -0.69
CA MET A 49 3.08 -7.01 0.65
C MET A 49 2.04 -5.95 1.04
N ALA A 50 1.66 -5.09 0.10
CA ALA A 50 0.60 -4.12 0.32
C ALA A 50 -0.76 -4.81 0.52
N GLU A 51 -1.07 -5.85 -0.26
CA GLU A 51 -2.30 -6.65 -0.11
C GLU A 51 -2.35 -7.36 1.25
N ALA A 52 -1.24 -7.97 1.67
CA ALA A 52 -1.17 -8.64 2.97
C ALA A 52 -1.43 -7.68 4.14
N ALA A 53 -0.87 -6.46 4.07
CA ALA A 53 -1.11 -5.43 5.08
C ALA A 53 -2.55 -4.88 5.02
N LEU A 54 -3.12 -4.73 3.82
CA LEU A 54 -4.51 -4.31 3.63
C LEU A 54 -5.47 -5.31 4.29
N VAL A 55 -5.32 -6.59 3.98
CA VAL A 55 -6.13 -7.67 4.55
C VAL A 55 -5.95 -7.77 6.06
N GLN A 56 -4.75 -7.51 6.60
CA GLN A 56 -4.56 -7.45 8.05
C GLN A 56 -5.37 -6.30 8.69
N GLY A 57 -5.41 -5.14 8.05
CA GLY A 57 -6.20 -4.01 8.52
C GLY A 57 -7.70 -4.30 8.51
N GLU A 58 -8.19 -4.96 7.47
CA GLU A 58 -9.60 -5.38 7.35
C GLU A 58 -9.95 -6.44 8.42
N ARG A 59 -9.10 -7.45 8.64
CA ARG A 59 -9.31 -8.43 9.72
C ARG A 59 -9.32 -7.79 11.10
N TRP A 60 -8.45 -6.80 11.33
CA TRP A 60 -8.45 -6.07 12.59
C TRP A 60 -9.79 -5.34 12.82
N LEU A 61 -10.43 -4.83 11.76
CA LEU A 61 -11.76 -4.23 11.86
C LEU A 61 -12.84 -5.25 12.21
N ASP A 62 -12.81 -6.43 11.59
CA ASP A 62 -13.76 -7.52 11.90
C ASP A 62 -13.64 -7.96 13.37
N ASP A 63 -12.42 -8.10 13.87
CA ASP A 63 -12.16 -8.47 15.27
C ASP A 63 -12.57 -7.35 16.25
N TYR A 64 -12.42 -6.09 15.84
CA TYR A 64 -12.74 -4.92 16.65
C TYR A 64 -14.25 -4.61 16.70
N ASP A 65 -15.04 -5.13 15.77
CA ASP A 65 -16.43 -4.74 15.55
C ASP A 65 -17.29 -4.72 16.82
N GLY A 66 -17.29 -5.82 17.58
CA GLY A 66 -18.07 -5.95 18.82
C GLY A 66 -17.60 -5.07 19.98
N GLY A 67 -16.43 -4.44 19.87
CA GLY A 67 -15.86 -3.51 20.84
C GLY A 67 -15.98 -2.04 20.42
N TRP A 68 -16.68 -1.74 19.33
CA TRP A 68 -16.82 -0.38 18.84
C TRP A 68 -17.66 0.48 19.80
N ASP A 69 -17.19 1.70 20.07
CA ASP A 69 -17.89 2.74 20.83
C ASP A 69 -17.54 4.12 20.23
N HIS A 70 -18.48 5.06 20.18
CA HIS A 70 -18.24 6.40 19.62
C HIS A 70 -17.21 7.20 20.43
N SER A 71 -17.00 6.87 21.70
CA SER A 71 -15.98 7.47 22.57
C SER A 71 -14.55 7.16 22.13
N HIS A 72 -14.37 6.17 21.24
CA HIS A 72 -13.09 5.89 20.60
C HIS A 72 -12.74 6.91 19.50
N LEU A 73 -13.67 7.78 19.09
CA LEU A 73 -13.41 8.86 18.12
C LEU A 73 -12.95 10.13 18.84
N GLY A 74 -11.81 10.69 18.43
CA GLY A 74 -11.29 11.95 18.99
C GLY A 74 -10.88 11.86 20.46
N CYS A 75 -10.64 10.66 20.98
CA CYS A 75 -10.22 10.44 22.35
C CYS A 75 -8.83 11.03 22.63
N SER A 76 -8.62 11.40 23.89
CA SER A 76 -7.33 11.86 24.43
C SER A 76 -6.60 10.79 25.24
N SER A 77 -7.29 9.69 25.57
CA SER A 77 -6.79 8.55 26.33
C SER A 77 -7.70 7.34 26.12
N GLY A 78 -7.17 6.12 26.21
CA GLY A 78 -7.89 4.88 25.91
C GLY A 78 -7.37 4.21 24.65
N SER A 79 -7.63 2.91 24.49
CA SER A 79 -7.26 2.13 23.31
C SER A 79 -8.39 1.17 22.98
N PRO A 80 -8.85 1.08 21.72
CA PRO A 80 -8.36 1.81 20.55
C PRO A 80 -8.79 3.29 20.53
N CYS A 81 -7.98 4.14 19.90
CA CYS A 81 -8.24 5.57 19.82
C CYS A 81 -8.00 6.12 18.42
N TRP A 82 -9.07 6.67 17.82
CA TRP A 82 -9.08 7.17 16.46
C TRP A 82 -8.85 8.67 16.46
N THR A 83 -7.73 9.11 15.90
CA THR A 83 -7.30 10.51 15.95
C THR A 83 -6.75 10.97 14.62
N THR A 84 -6.53 12.27 14.47
CA THR A 84 -5.90 12.84 13.27
C THR A 84 -4.42 12.47 13.13
N ASN A 85 -3.77 12.03 14.24
CA ASN A 85 -2.39 11.57 14.26
C ASN A 85 -2.25 10.08 13.88
N CYS A 86 -3.37 9.38 13.73
CA CYS A 86 -3.41 7.99 13.29
C CYS A 86 -2.59 7.01 14.13
N THR A 87 -2.42 7.24 15.43
CA THR A 87 -1.62 6.37 16.31
C THR A 87 -2.09 4.92 16.24
N GLY A 88 -1.16 3.99 15.99
CA GLY A 88 -1.51 2.57 15.82
C GLY A 88 -2.29 2.29 14.54
N GLY A 89 -2.19 3.17 13.55
CA GLY A 89 -2.90 3.10 12.28
C GLY A 89 -4.34 3.59 12.31
N LEU A 90 -4.87 4.09 13.43
CA LEU A 90 -6.29 4.42 13.57
C LEU A 90 -6.56 5.92 13.36
N CYS A 91 -7.03 6.26 12.17
CA CYS A 91 -7.27 7.63 11.73
C CYS A 91 -8.74 8.02 11.87
N PHE A 92 -9.01 9.17 12.48
CA PHE A 92 -10.30 9.85 12.31
C PHE A 92 -10.07 11.34 12.11
N ARG A 93 -10.54 11.84 10.98
CA ARG A 93 -10.57 13.26 10.63
C ARG A 93 -12.01 13.67 10.46
N GLY A 94 -12.58 14.20 11.52
CA GLY A 94 -13.97 14.55 11.52
C GLY A 94 -14.43 15.01 12.89
N SER A 95 -15.73 15.23 12.98
CA SER A 95 -16.39 15.48 14.25
C SER A 95 -17.51 14.47 14.44
N TYR A 96 -17.60 13.97 15.67
CA TYR A 96 -18.75 13.19 16.12
C TYR A 96 -19.37 13.99 17.27
N PRO A 97 -20.40 14.80 17.02
CA PRO A 97 -20.87 15.72 18.04
C PRO A 97 -21.62 14.94 19.13
N SER A 98 -21.29 15.21 20.39
CA SER A 98 -21.94 14.60 21.56
C SER A 98 -23.33 15.19 21.86
N ALA A 99 -23.80 16.15 21.05
CA ALA A 99 -25.13 16.74 21.17
C ALA A 99 -26.16 15.86 20.44
N SER A 100 -27.31 15.64 21.10
CA SER A 100 -28.46 14.90 20.58
C SER A 100 -28.79 15.28 19.13
N ASN A 101 -28.79 14.27 18.24
CA ASN A 101 -29.17 14.33 16.81
C ASN A 101 -28.10 14.86 15.83
N SER A 102 -26.82 14.73 16.15
CA SER A 102 -25.76 15.18 15.24
C SER A 102 -25.13 14.01 14.48
N MET A 103 -25.02 14.14 13.16
CA MET A 103 -24.37 13.14 12.31
C MET A 103 -22.85 13.18 12.48
N CYS A 104 -22.20 12.04 12.27
CA CYS A 104 -20.76 11.99 12.08
C CYS A 104 -20.40 12.73 10.78
N GLU A 105 -19.46 13.66 10.86
CA GLU A 105 -18.97 14.41 9.69
C GLU A 105 -17.49 14.14 9.47
N VAL A 106 -17.12 13.82 8.23
CA VAL A 106 -15.71 13.69 7.81
C VAL A 106 -15.20 15.06 7.38
N ASP A 107 -14.06 15.47 7.94
CA ASP A 107 -13.33 16.64 7.47
C ASP A 107 -12.56 16.29 6.20
N SER A 108 -13.05 16.79 5.06
CA SER A 108 -12.42 16.62 3.75
C SER A 108 -11.45 17.75 3.39
N SER A 109 -11.22 18.71 4.28
CA SER A 109 -10.31 19.83 4.03
C SER A 109 -8.85 19.42 4.23
N GLY A 110 -7.93 20.13 3.56
CA GLY A 110 -6.49 19.90 3.71
C GLY A 110 -5.98 18.62 3.03
N THR A 111 -4.81 18.15 3.47
CA THR A 111 -4.16 16.96 2.88
C THR A 111 -4.71 15.67 3.49
N PRO A 112 -5.12 14.68 2.69
CA PRO A 112 -5.56 13.39 3.21
C PRO A 112 -4.48 12.72 4.07
N VAL A 113 -4.89 11.99 5.12
CA VAL A 113 -3.95 11.36 6.07
C VAL A 113 -2.96 10.41 5.39
N TRP A 114 -3.43 9.67 4.39
CA TRP A 114 -2.64 8.73 3.61
C TRP A 114 -1.59 9.40 2.70
N GLN A 115 -1.68 10.71 2.45
CA GLN A 115 -0.62 11.46 1.76
C GLN A 115 0.46 11.99 2.69
N SER A 116 0.23 11.95 4.01
CA SER A 116 1.15 12.53 4.99
C SER A 116 2.30 11.57 5.31
N ALA A 117 3.51 11.93 4.91
CA ALA A 117 4.71 11.14 5.20
C ALA A 117 4.97 11.00 6.72
N SER A 118 4.61 12.00 7.52
CA SER A 118 4.77 11.92 8.98
C SER A 118 3.86 10.87 9.61
N ILE A 119 2.64 10.71 9.10
CA ILE A 119 1.70 9.68 9.56
C ILE A 119 2.24 8.28 9.25
N TRP A 120 2.80 8.05 8.07
CA TRP A 120 3.44 6.78 7.73
C TRP A 120 4.71 6.50 8.54
N ALA A 121 5.39 7.54 9.02
CA ALA A 121 6.59 7.39 9.82
C ALA A 121 6.29 6.98 11.27
N SER A 122 5.28 7.59 11.91
CA SER A 122 5.04 7.42 13.36
C SER A 122 3.63 6.96 13.76
N GLY A 123 2.62 7.20 12.92
CA GLY A 123 1.23 6.84 13.22
C GLY A 123 0.87 5.43 12.74
N ALA A 124 1.25 5.08 11.51
CA ALA A 124 0.80 3.89 10.82
C ALA A 124 1.05 2.58 11.58
N ALA A 125 0.07 1.66 11.50
CA ALA A 125 0.25 0.31 11.98
C ALA A 125 1.23 -0.43 11.08
N THR A 126 2.00 -1.33 11.67
CA THR A 126 2.95 -2.17 10.94
C THR A 126 2.38 -3.58 10.81
N TYR A 127 2.54 -4.18 9.63
CA TYR A 127 2.19 -5.58 9.40
C TYR A 127 2.92 -6.49 10.38
N SER A 128 2.20 -7.48 10.90
CA SER A 128 2.66 -8.28 12.04
C SER A 128 3.80 -9.22 11.66
N VAL A 129 3.78 -9.75 10.44
CA VAL A 129 4.75 -10.73 9.95
C VAL A 129 6.00 -10.05 9.40
N SER A 130 7.16 -10.63 9.69
CA SER A 130 8.45 -10.23 9.12
C SER A 130 8.83 -11.18 7.99
N ILE A 131 9.17 -10.64 6.82
CA ILE A 131 9.77 -11.39 5.71
C ILE A 131 11.22 -10.93 5.56
N ALA A 132 12.14 -11.87 5.41
CA ALA A 132 13.56 -11.54 5.28
C ALA A 132 13.81 -10.68 4.04
N ALA A 133 14.67 -9.66 4.17
CA ALA A 133 15.07 -8.75 3.10
C ALA A 133 13.96 -7.88 2.50
N VAL A 134 12.79 -7.77 3.14
CA VAL A 134 11.71 -6.87 2.75
C VAL A 134 11.30 -6.01 3.94
N GLU A 135 11.17 -4.70 3.73
CA GLU A 135 10.69 -3.80 4.78
C GLU A 135 9.23 -4.14 5.14
N LYS A 136 8.90 -4.04 6.44
CA LYS A 136 7.56 -4.37 6.88
C LYS A 136 6.54 -3.41 6.25
N PRO A 137 5.49 -3.93 5.60
CA PRO A 137 4.44 -3.08 5.07
C PRO A 137 3.67 -2.43 6.21
N LYS A 138 3.08 -1.28 5.93
CA LYS A 138 2.32 -0.48 6.90
C LYS A 138 0.89 -0.31 6.43
N TYR A 139 -0.02 -0.03 7.34
CA TYR A 139 -1.41 0.28 6.99
C TYR A 139 -2.01 1.33 7.92
N LEU A 140 -3.01 2.01 7.37
CA LEU A 140 -3.86 2.99 8.02
C LEU A 140 -5.30 2.52 7.86
N ILE A 141 -6.09 2.68 8.91
CA ILE A 141 -7.52 2.46 8.93
C ILE A 141 -8.14 3.79 9.29
N GLU A 142 -8.93 4.33 8.38
CA GLU A 142 -9.59 5.62 8.55
C GLU A 142 -11.09 5.41 8.71
N PHE A 143 -11.67 5.91 9.79
CA PHE A 143 -13.11 5.89 9.96
C PHE A 143 -13.75 6.98 9.10
N MET A 144 -14.64 6.58 8.19
CA MET A 144 -15.29 7.44 7.19
C MET A 144 -16.75 7.73 7.54
N CYS A 145 -17.10 7.68 8.82
CA CYS A 145 -18.46 7.83 9.32
C CYS A 145 -19.40 6.70 8.86
N TYR A 146 -20.70 6.91 9.06
CA TYR A 146 -21.72 5.90 8.83
C TYR A 146 -22.39 6.08 7.48
N SER A 147 -22.86 4.97 6.92
CA SER A 147 -23.79 4.95 5.81
C SER A 147 -25.09 4.28 6.27
N PRO A 148 -26.27 4.68 5.77
CA PRO A 148 -27.49 3.91 5.97
C PRO A 148 -27.31 2.49 5.45
N ARG A 149 -27.79 1.49 6.20
CA ARG A 149 -27.83 0.07 5.78
C ARG A 149 -28.79 -0.11 4.59
N ASP A 150 -29.93 0.58 4.65
CA ASP A 150 -30.89 0.71 3.57
C ASP A 150 -31.18 2.20 3.33
N PRO A 151 -30.86 2.75 2.14
CA PRO A 151 -31.08 4.17 1.84
C PRO A 151 -32.57 4.55 1.78
N THR A 152 -33.48 3.57 1.72
CA THR A 152 -34.93 3.78 1.67
C THR A 152 -35.60 3.62 3.04
N SER A 153 -34.91 3.02 4.01
CA SER A 153 -35.44 2.75 5.34
C SER A 153 -34.34 2.87 6.40
N TYR A 154 -34.21 4.07 6.98
CA TYR A 154 -33.29 4.33 8.07
C TYR A 154 -33.88 5.33 9.06
N THR A 155 -33.48 5.22 10.33
CA THR A 155 -33.76 6.20 11.36
C THR A 155 -32.59 7.17 11.44
N GLU A 156 -32.85 8.47 11.47
CA GLU A 156 -31.77 9.47 11.66
C GLU A 156 -31.17 9.34 13.08
N PRO A 157 -29.90 9.73 13.28
CA PRO A 157 -29.27 9.72 14.60
C PRO A 157 -30.14 10.37 15.68
N PRO A 158 -30.13 9.85 16.93
CA PRO A 158 -29.05 9.07 17.55
C PRO A 158 -29.21 7.54 17.46
N ASP A 159 -30.23 7.03 16.76
CA ASP A 159 -30.41 5.59 16.58
C ASP A 159 -29.61 5.09 15.38
N TYR A 160 -28.45 4.48 15.66
CA TYR A 160 -27.54 3.96 14.64
C TYR A 160 -27.83 2.49 14.25
N THR A 161 -28.93 1.89 14.72
CA THR A 161 -29.22 0.46 14.46
C THR A 161 -29.45 0.15 12.98
N SER A 162 -29.94 1.12 12.19
CA SER A 162 -30.09 1.01 10.73
C SER A 162 -28.87 1.52 9.94
N TRP A 163 -27.73 1.74 10.59
CA TRP A 163 -26.51 2.29 9.98
C TRP A 163 -25.36 1.29 10.01
N VAL A 164 -24.41 1.47 9.12
CA VAL A 164 -23.19 0.66 9.02
C VAL A 164 -21.97 1.55 9.06
N ARG A 165 -20.88 1.04 9.62
CA ARG A 165 -19.62 1.77 9.75
C ARG A 165 -18.81 1.60 8.47
N ILE A 166 -18.38 2.71 7.89
CA ILE A 166 -17.53 2.71 6.71
C ILE A 166 -16.11 3.10 7.12
N TYR A 167 -15.15 2.34 6.62
CA TYR A 167 -13.73 2.55 6.82
C TYR A 167 -13.03 2.66 5.47
N ARG A 168 -11.94 3.40 5.45
CA ARG A 168 -10.98 3.40 4.35
C ARG A 168 -9.69 2.81 4.88
N VAL A 169 -9.29 1.66 4.33
CA VAL A 169 -8.02 1.02 4.67
C VAL A 169 -7.03 1.38 3.57
N THR A 170 -5.90 1.98 3.95
CA THR A 170 -4.79 2.27 3.04
C THR A 170 -3.58 1.47 3.49
N ALA A 171 -2.99 0.68 2.60
CA ALA A 171 -1.79 -0.10 2.86
C ALA A 171 -0.64 0.38 1.98
N LEU A 172 0.57 0.37 2.55
CA LEU A 172 1.82 0.71 1.89
C LEU A 172 2.77 -0.49 2.00
N GLY A 173 3.03 -1.12 0.86
CA GLY A 173 3.96 -2.23 0.71
C GLY A 173 5.28 -1.80 0.11
N TYR A 174 6.33 -2.56 0.44
CA TYR A 174 7.70 -2.36 -0.04
C TYR A 174 8.18 -3.62 -0.75
N GLY A 175 8.95 -3.43 -1.82
CA GLY A 175 9.66 -4.50 -2.49
C GLY A 175 10.92 -4.92 -1.71
N THR A 176 11.78 -5.68 -2.37
CA THR A 176 13.13 -5.97 -1.89
C THR A 176 14.00 -4.70 -1.82
N HIS A 177 13.67 -3.68 -2.62
CA HIS A 177 14.25 -2.35 -2.51
C HIS A 177 13.23 -1.38 -1.88
N PRO A 178 13.63 -0.55 -0.89
CA PRO A 178 12.72 0.37 -0.20
C PRO A 178 12.16 1.48 -1.11
N GLU A 179 12.80 1.74 -2.25
CA GLU A 179 12.33 2.69 -3.26
C GLU A 179 11.13 2.14 -4.06
N THR A 180 11.01 0.82 -4.17
CA THR A 180 9.89 0.17 -4.83
C THR A 180 8.76 0.04 -3.82
N ARG A 181 7.78 0.93 -3.95
CA ARG A 181 6.64 1.00 -3.03
C ARG A 181 5.32 0.97 -3.78
N VAL A 182 4.35 0.28 -3.21
CA VAL A 182 2.99 0.17 -3.74
C VAL A 182 2.01 0.59 -2.64
N MET A 183 1.07 1.44 -3.00
CA MET A 183 -0.02 1.86 -2.11
C MET A 183 -1.34 1.31 -2.64
N LEU A 184 -2.07 0.59 -1.79
CA LEU A 184 -3.41 0.08 -2.06
C LEU A 184 -4.41 0.75 -1.13
N GLN A 185 -5.64 0.91 -1.61
CA GLN A 185 -6.71 1.50 -0.83
C GLN A 185 -8.02 0.74 -1.06
N SER A 186 -8.69 0.39 0.03
CA SER A 186 -9.98 -0.29 0.07
C SER A 186 -10.98 0.54 0.87
N THR A 187 -12.25 0.48 0.47
CA THR A 187 -13.36 0.97 1.30
C THR A 187 -14.02 -0.25 1.90
N TYR A 188 -13.94 -0.38 3.22
CA TYR A 188 -14.40 -1.53 3.97
C TYR A 188 -15.64 -1.17 4.78
N ARG A 189 -16.67 -2.01 4.71
CA ARG A 189 -17.92 -1.84 5.45
C ARG A 189 -17.97 -2.89 6.55
N VAL A 190 -18.25 -2.45 7.78
CA VAL A 190 -18.51 -3.32 8.92
C VAL A 190 -19.95 -3.11 9.37
N ASP A 191 -20.63 -4.22 9.66
CA ASP A 191 -22.07 -4.27 9.94
C ASP A 191 -22.44 -4.15 11.42
#